data_AF-Q0K467-F1
#
_entry.id   AF-Q0K467-F1
#
_cell.length_a   1.000
_cell.length_b   1.000
_cell.length_c   1.000
_cell.angle_alpha   90.00
_cell.angle_beta   90.00
_cell.angle_gamma   90.00
#
_symmetry.space_group_name_H-M   'P 1'
#
loop_
_entity.id
_entity.type
_entity.pdbx_description
1 polymer ?
#
loop_
_entity_poly.entity_id
_entity_poly.type
_entity_poly.pdbx_seq_one_letter_code
_entity_poly.pdbx_strand_id
1 'polypeptide(L)'
;MMDLLQEVRQASRQLQQRALASSSRPGAPSYPEALRALLGECLQHGDARVSVVGYASAAELGVAVEPDAVQCHDASGSLDLPLRVLFWAAHRRMQGLRRPSPFHAGNESWRYAA
;
A
#
# COMPACT_ATOMS: atom_id res chain seq x y z
N MET A 1 -7.98 -3.85 -24.08
CA MET A 1 -7.33 -2.86 -23.17
C MET A 1 -7.94 -3.09 -21.80
N MET A 2 -7.19 -3.65 -20.84
CA MET A 2 -7.71 -3.86 -19.48
C MET A 2 -7.92 -2.52 -18.80
N ASP A 3 -9.04 -2.35 -18.10
CA ASP A 3 -9.27 -1.21 -17.22
C ASP A 3 -8.21 -1.21 -16.12
N LEU A 4 -7.55 -0.07 -15.90
CA LEU A 4 -6.49 0.08 -14.90
C LEU A 4 -7.00 -0.26 -13.48
N LEU A 5 -8.28 -0.03 -13.19
CA LEU A 5 -8.89 -0.46 -11.93
C LEU A 5 -9.02 -1.99 -11.83
N GLN A 6 -9.29 -2.66 -12.95
CA GLN A 6 -9.34 -4.12 -12.99
C GLN A 6 -7.94 -4.71 -12.77
N GLU A 7 -6.91 -4.09 -13.33
CA GLU A 7 -5.51 -4.46 -13.11
C GLU A 7 -5.14 -4.33 -11.63
N VAL A 8 -5.47 -3.21 -10.98
CA VAL A 8 -5.22 -3.01 -9.55
C VAL A 8 -5.95 -4.06 -8.70
N ARG A 9 -7.24 -4.32 -8.97
CA ARG A 9 -8.01 -5.36 -8.25
C ARG A 9 -7.44 -6.76 -8.47
N GLN A 10 -6.94 -7.06 -9.66
CA GLN A 10 -6.30 -8.34 -9.95
C GLN A 10 -4.98 -8.46 -9.19
N ALA A 11 -4.13 -7.44 -9.23
CA ALA A 11 -2.89 -7.39 -8.50
C ALA A 11 -3.11 -7.53 -6.98
N SER A 12 -4.08 -6.80 -6.42
CA SER A 12 -4.45 -6.89 -5.01
C SER A 12 -4.85 -8.31 -4.60
N ARG A 13 -5.69 -8.98 -5.39
CA ARG A 13 -6.08 -10.39 -5.13
C ARG A 13 -4.89 -11.34 -5.22
N GLN A 14 -4.03 -11.17 -6.22
CA GLN A 14 -2.81 -11.98 -6.36
C GLN A 14 -1.86 -11.79 -5.18
N LEU A 15 -1.67 -10.55 -4.71
CA LEU A 15 -0.86 -10.24 -3.54
C LEU A 15 -1.43 -10.88 -2.28
N GLN A 16 -2.75 -10.81 -2.06
CA GLN A 16 -3.40 -11.46 -0.93
C GLN A 16 -3.25 -12.98 -0.97
N GLN A 17 -3.46 -13.61 -2.13
CA GLN A 17 -3.32 -15.06 -2.29
C GLN A 17 -1.87 -15.52 -2.05
N ARG A 18 -0.89 -14.79 -2.61
CA ARG A 18 0.53 -15.08 -2.39
C ARG A 18 0.91 -14.88 -0.93
N ALA A 19 0.44 -13.82 -0.28
CA ALA A 19 0.70 -13.57 1.14
C ALA A 19 0.12 -14.69 2.03
N LEU A 20 -1.11 -15.12 1.77
CA LEU A 20 -1.74 -16.25 2.47
C LEU A 20 -0.95 -17.56 2.28
N ALA A 21 -0.54 -17.85 1.05
CA ALA A 21 0.26 -19.04 0.75
C ALA A 21 1.62 -19.02 1.45
N SER A 22 2.27 -17.85 1.50
CA SER A 22 3.54 -17.66 2.20
C SER A 22 3.41 -17.80 3.71
N SER A 23 2.34 -17.25 4.32
CA SER A 23 2.14 -17.28 5.78
C SER A 23 1.63 -18.62 6.33
N SER A 24 1.20 -19.54 5.48
CA SER A 24 0.62 -20.83 5.90
C SER A 24 1.66 -21.89 6.28
N ARG A 25 2.97 -21.61 6.14
CA ARG A 25 4.04 -22.56 6.45
C ARG A 25 4.54 -22.41 7.89
N PRO A 26 4.94 -23.51 8.57
CA PRO A 26 5.59 -23.42 9.88
C PRO A 26 6.86 -22.55 9.79
N GLY A 27 6.99 -21.56 10.69
CA GLY A 27 8.11 -20.62 10.70
C GLY A 27 8.05 -19.53 9.62
N ALA A 28 6.94 -19.42 8.89
CA ALA A 28 6.74 -18.34 7.92
C ALA A 28 6.52 -16.97 8.57
N PRO A 29 6.78 -15.88 7.82
CA PRO A 29 6.34 -14.55 8.22
C PRO A 29 4.83 -14.50 8.40
N SER A 30 4.38 -13.63 9.30
CA SER A 30 2.96 -13.35 9.46
C SER A 30 2.36 -12.82 8.14
N TYR A 31 1.06 -13.00 7.94
CA TYR A 31 0.35 -12.47 6.76
C TYR A 31 0.69 -10.99 6.44
N PRO A 32 0.66 -10.04 7.40
CA PRO A 32 1.00 -8.64 7.11
C PRO A 32 2.48 -8.44 6.73
N GLU A 33 3.40 -9.24 7.27
CA GLU A 33 4.82 -9.20 6.88
C GLU A 33 5.03 -9.74 5.48
N ALA A 34 4.40 -10.88 5.15
CA ALA A 34 4.44 -11.47 3.81
C ALA A 34 3.86 -10.50 2.77
N LEU A 35 2.75 -9.82 3.10
CA LEU A 35 2.12 -8.85 2.23
C LEU A 35 3.01 -7.60 2.01
N ARG A 36 3.65 -7.08 3.07
CA ARG A 36 4.61 -5.97 2.93
C ARG A 36 5.82 -6.36 2.09
N ALA A 37 6.35 -7.57 2.25
CA ALA A 37 7.48 -8.05 1.47
C ALA A 37 7.14 -8.09 -0.04
N LEU A 38 5.98 -8.67 -0.39
CA LEU A 38 5.51 -8.73 -1.78
C LEU A 38 5.25 -7.35 -2.38
N LEU A 39 4.70 -6.42 -1.59
CA LEU A 39 4.54 -5.02 -2.02
C LEU A 39 5.89 -4.34 -2.23
N GLY A 40 6.89 -4.62 -1.38
CA GLY A 40 8.26 -4.17 -1.55
C GLY A 40 8.88 -4.64 -2.87
N GLU A 41 8.67 -5.91 -3.24
CA GLU A 41 9.13 -6.45 -4.53
C GLU A 41 8.51 -5.72 -5.72
N CYS A 42 7.21 -5.39 -5.66
CA CYS A 42 6.54 -4.61 -6.71
C CYS A 42 7.10 -3.19 -6.83
N LEU A 43 7.39 -2.54 -5.69
CA LEU A 43 7.92 -1.19 -5.67
C LEU A 43 9.37 -1.13 -6.16
N GLN A 44 10.16 -2.20 -5.97
CA GLN A 44 11.56 -2.28 -6.39
C GLN A 44 11.77 -2.89 -7.79
N HIS A 45 10.70 -3.24 -8.50
CA HIS A 45 10.77 -3.99 -9.77
C HIS A 45 11.41 -3.22 -10.94
N GLY A 46 11.61 -1.90 -10.80
CA GLY A 46 12.19 -1.02 -11.83
C GLY A 46 11.24 -0.63 -12.96
N ASP A 47 10.07 -1.27 -13.08
CA ASP A 47 9.01 -0.89 -14.01
C ASP A 47 8.02 0.07 -13.34
N ALA A 48 7.89 1.28 -13.90
CA ALA A 48 7.03 2.35 -13.42
C ALA A 48 5.55 1.95 -13.28
N ARG A 49 5.02 1.17 -14.22
CA ARG A 49 3.62 0.70 -14.19
C ARG A 49 3.46 -0.30 -13.04
N VAL A 50 4.37 -1.26 -12.92
CA VAL A 50 4.33 -2.26 -11.84
C VAL A 50 4.43 -1.58 -10.47
N SER A 51 5.30 -0.60 -10.31
CA SER A 51 5.44 0.16 -9.06
C SER A 51 4.17 0.96 -8.74
N VAL A 52 3.56 1.65 -9.72
CA VAL A 52 2.32 2.40 -9.50
C VAL A 52 1.14 1.48 -9.19
N VAL A 53 1.00 0.36 -9.90
CA VAL A 53 -0.04 -0.64 -9.62
C VAL A 53 0.18 -1.26 -8.24
N GLY A 54 1.41 -1.62 -7.88
CA GLY A 54 1.75 -2.12 -6.54
C GLY A 54 1.43 -1.12 -5.44
N TYR A 55 1.75 0.17 -5.65
CA TYR A 55 1.41 1.23 -4.70
C TYR A 55 -0.10 1.42 -4.56
N ALA A 56 -0.84 1.40 -5.67
CA ALA A 56 -2.30 1.46 -5.67
C ALA A 56 -2.94 0.25 -4.99
N SER A 57 -2.41 -0.96 -5.21
CA SER A 57 -2.83 -2.16 -4.51
C SER A 57 -2.57 -2.08 -3.01
N ALA A 58 -1.43 -1.50 -2.57
CA ALA A 58 -1.19 -1.26 -1.15
C ALA A 58 -2.25 -0.34 -0.54
N ALA A 59 -2.60 0.74 -1.25
CA ALA A 59 -3.65 1.67 -0.82
C ALA A 59 -5.05 1.01 -0.80
N GLU A 60 -5.36 0.14 -1.78
CA GLU A 60 -6.60 -0.65 -1.81
C GLU A 60 -6.69 -1.58 -0.58
N LEU A 61 -5.58 -2.27 -0.27
CA LEU A 61 -5.47 -3.21 0.85
C LEU A 61 -5.32 -2.53 2.22
N GLY A 62 -5.21 -1.20 2.27
CA GLY A 62 -5.03 -0.45 3.51
C GLY A 62 -3.65 -0.66 4.16
N VAL A 63 -2.67 -1.14 3.41
CA VAL A 63 -1.32 -1.40 3.91
C VAL A 63 -0.47 -0.15 3.73
N ALA A 64 0.00 0.39 4.85
CA ALA A 64 0.91 1.52 4.80
C ALA A 64 2.28 1.09 4.25
N VAL A 65 2.63 1.62 3.08
CA VAL A 65 3.97 1.52 2.48
C VAL A 65 4.54 2.92 2.26
N GLU A 66 5.83 3.08 2.49
CA GLU A 66 6.58 4.24 1.99
C GLU A 66 7.04 3.88 0.57
N PRO A 67 6.48 4.50 -0.47
CA PRO A 67 7.14 4.44 -1.75
C PRO A 67 8.48 5.17 -1.59
N ASP A 68 9.53 4.70 -2.25
CA ASP A 68 10.68 5.57 -2.50
C ASP A 68 10.16 6.68 -3.42
N ALA A 69 9.72 7.77 -2.78
CA ALA A 69 8.86 8.78 -3.38
C ALA A 69 9.52 9.42 -4.61
N VAL A 70 10.84 9.42 -4.66
CA VAL A 70 11.64 9.93 -5.78
C VAL A 70 11.45 9.06 -7.02
N GLN A 71 11.50 7.74 -6.90
CA GLN A 71 11.39 6.84 -8.07
C GLN A 71 9.97 6.82 -8.65
N CYS A 72 8.93 6.77 -7.81
CA CYS A 72 7.55 6.82 -8.29
C CYS A 72 7.17 8.20 -8.84
N HIS A 73 7.66 9.29 -8.23
CA HIS A 73 7.42 10.65 -8.71
C HIS A 73 8.13 10.91 -10.04
N ASP A 74 9.40 10.56 -10.16
CA ASP A 74 10.18 10.78 -11.39
C ASP A 74 9.66 9.92 -12.54
N ALA A 75 9.31 8.66 -12.25
CA ALA A 75 8.62 7.81 -13.21
C ALA A 75 7.29 8.42 -13.66
N SER A 76 6.51 9.05 -12.75
CA SER A 76 5.22 9.67 -13.08
C SER A 76 5.30 10.78 -14.12
N GLY A 77 6.45 11.43 -14.31
CA GLY A 77 6.66 12.38 -15.40
C GLY A 77 6.58 11.74 -16.79
N SER A 78 6.98 10.47 -16.89
CA SER A 78 6.98 9.66 -18.11
C SER A 78 5.75 8.74 -18.26
N LEU A 79 4.90 8.66 -17.23
CA LEU A 79 3.73 7.78 -17.23
C LEU A 79 2.57 8.36 -18.04
N ASP A 80 1.83 7.48 -18.69
CA ASP A 80 0.55 7.82 -19.30
C ASP A 80 -0.41 8.43 -18.28
N LEU A 81 -1.27 9.36 -18.74
CA LEU A 81 -2.21 10.10 -17.89
C LEU A 81 -3.01 9.20 -16.92
N PRO A 82 -3.54 8.03 -17.31
CA PRO A 82 -4.28 7.15 -16.39
C PRO A 82 -3.45 6.65 -15.20
N LEU A 83 -2.17 6.33 -15.41
CA LEU A 83 -1.28 5.85 -14.37
C LEU A 83 -0.91 6.98 -13.39
N ARG A 84 -0.73 8.21 -13.88
CA ARG A 84 -0.53 9.38 -13.03
C ARG A 84 -1.74 9.65 -12.14
N VAL A 85 -2.95 9.58 -12.69
CA VAL A 85 -4.19 9.74 -11.92
C VAL A 85 -4.30 8.65 -10.84
N LEU A 86 -4.00 7.40 -11.20
CA LEU A 86 -4.01 6.29 -10.24
C LEU A 86 -3.02 6.52 -9.09
N PHE A 87 -1.79 6.93 -9.42
CA PHE A 87 -0.77 7.23 -8.43
C PHE A 87 -1.25 8.28 -7.42
N TRP A 88 -1.79 9.41 -7.90
CA TRP A 88 -2.26 10.48 -7.01
C TRP A 88 -3.49 10.08 -6.18
N ALA A 89 -4.39 9.27 -6.75
CA ALA A 89 -5.53 8.72 -6.01
C ALA A 89 -5.08 7.80 -4.87
N ALA A 90 -4.13 6.89 -5.15
CA ALA A 90 -3.53 6.01 -4.15
C ALA A 90 -2.78 6.82 -3.08
N HIS A 91 -2.00 7.83 -3.50
CA HIS A 91 -1.22 8.68 -2.60
C HIS A 91 -2.12 9.43 -1.61
N ARG A 92 -3.22 10.02 -2.08
CA ARG A 92 -4.19 10.70 -1.20
C ARG A 92 -4.81 9.76 -0.18
N ARG A 93 -5.12 8.52 -0.57
CA ARG A 93 -5.65 7.50 0.35
C ARG A 93 -4.61 7.10 1.40
N MET A 94 -3.36 6.91 0.98
CA MET A 94 -2.22 6.61 1.84
C MET A 94 -1.94 7.71 2.89
N GLN A 95 -2.05 8.98 2.51
CA GLN A 95 -1.94 10.09 3.46
C GLN A 95 -3.03 10.03 4.55
N GLY A 96 -4.24 9.58 4.19
CA GLY A 96 -5.32 9.34 5.15
C GLY A 96 -4.99 8.23 6.15
N LEU A 97 -4.35 7.14 5.69
CA LEU A 97 -3.92 6.02 6.55
C LEU A 97 -2.81 6.42 7.54
N ARG A 98 -1.96 7.39 7.15
CA ARG A 98 -0.85 7.87 7.98
C ARG A 98 -1.26 8.90 9.02
N ARG A 99 -2.46 9.49 8.94
CA ARG A 99 -2.92 10.44 9.95
C ARG A 99 -3.28 9.66 11.23
N PRO A 100 -2.54 9.84 12.33
CA PRO A 100 -3.06 9.39 13.62
C PRO A 100 -4.35 10.17 13.86
N SER A 101 -5.45 9.45 14.07
CA SER A 101 -6.72 10.08 14.44
C SER A 101 -6.48 10.94 15.69
N PRO A 102 -6.76 12.26 15.65
CA PRO A 102 -6.67 13.10 16.85
C PRO A 102 -7.74 12.75 17.90
N PHE A 103 -8.67 11.84 17.59
CA PHE A 103 -9.83 11.54 18.43
C PHE A 103 -9.60 10.50 19.54
N HIS A 104 -8.37 10.00 19.76
CA HIS A 104 -8.06 9.07 20.85
C HIS A 104 -6.79 9.43 21.66
N ALA A 105 -6.40 10.70 21.66
CA ALA A 105 -5.40 11.22 22.58
C ALA A 105 -6.08 12.04 23.68
N GLY A 106 -6.48 11.39 24.76
CA GLY A 106 -6.71 12.05 26.04
C GLY A 106 -8.14 11.99 26.57
N ASN A 107 -8.49 10.90 27.26
CA ASN A 107 -9.34 11.02 28.45
C ASN A 107 -9.17 9.86 29.44
N GLU A 108 -7.94 9.62 29.91
CA GLU A 108 -7.67 8.71 31.04
C GLU A 108 -6.71 9.39 32.02
N SER A 109 -7.12 10.49 32.64
CA SER A 109 -6.35 11.05 33.75
C SER A 109 -7.17 11.89 34.72
N TRP A 110 -8.25 11.32 35.28
CA TRP A 110 -8.85 11.83 36.52
C TRP A 110 -9.36 10.66 37.38
N ARG A 111 -8.46 9.77 37.78
CA ARG A 111 -8.64 8.94 38.98
C ARG A 111 -7.61 9.38 40.00
N TYR A 112 -8.09 9.58 41.23
CA TYR A 112 -7.36 9.86 42.47
C TYR A 112 -6.98 11.33 42.75
N ALA A 113 -7.93 12.08 43.29
CA ALA A 113 -7.65 12.94 44.44
C ALA A 113 -8.60 12.50 45.56
N ALA A 114 -8.01 11.93 46.62
CA ALA A 114 -8.66 11.55 47.87
C ALA A 114 -8.91 12.79 48.74
#